data_AF-A0A5C0SBX2-F1
#
_entry.id   AF-A0A5C0SBX2-F1
#
_cell.length_a   1.000
_cell.length_b   1.000
_cell.length_c   1.000
_cell.angle_alpha   90.00
_cell.angle_beta   90.00
_cell.angle_gamma   90.00
#
_symmetry.space_group_name_H-M   'P 1'
#
loop_
_entity.id
_entity.type
_entity.pdbx_description
1 polymer ?
#
loop_
_entity_poly.entity_id
_entity_poly.type
_entity_poly.pdbx_seq_one_letter_code
_entity_poly.pdbx_strand_id
1 'polypeptide(L)'
;MLTFNLDKMLILGPSFFENYFYSTFMIMNHIFDDFKVSEGDIIVVKPYFENIIQKYSKVDDLLKDHEEIDTIVITGVGSSIFGTAALAKTVANVLMKPVAGIVSGYGSLDLIQEAVEGYYKIVQKTITSTLFNKQEIYVKGVKDSEVLIELLEKNSDRMKMLVGHSKGALSIANALFGLENKLIKIDRNIEIVTFSCPVHLPKSYKNIRQYLGFFDWFLGPVNKTADNEEYKIVYIAGHTTNMMIPYHMPVEYLLTTHNL
;
A
#
# COMPACT_ATOMS: atom_id res chain seq x y z
N MET A 1 -28.67 31.65 -10.24
CA MET A 1 -27.71 31.25 -11.29
C MET A 1 -26.30 31.37 -10.69
N LEU A 2 -25.75 30.24 -10.25
CA LEU A 2 -24.34 29.90 -10.04
C LEU A 2 -24.33 28.63 -9.16
N THR A 3 -24.64 27.51 -9.79
CA THR A 3 -24.35 26.18 -9.26
C THR A 3 -22.84 26.04 -9.22
N PHE A 4 -22.26 26.09 -8.01
CA PHE A 4 -20.86 25.72 -7.82
C PHE A 4 -20.71 24.25 -8.17
N ASN A 5 -20.01 23.99 -9.27
CA ASN A 5 -19.69 22.64 -9.71
C ASN A 5 -18.55 22.11 -8.83
N LEU A 6 -18.85 21.20 -7.90
CA LEU A 6 -17.92 20.54 -6.98
C LEU A 6 -16.88 19.66 -7.68
N ASP A 7 -16.98 19.46 -9.00
CA ASP A 7 -16.09 18.60 -9.79
C ASP A 7 -14.68 19.16 -10.04
N LYS A 8 -14.36 20.36 -9.53
CA LYS A 8 -12.98 20.88 -9.48
C LYS A 8 -12.49 20.94 -8.04
N MET A 9 -12.25 19.76 -7.46
CA MET A 9 -11.38 19.70 -6.28
C MET A 9 -9.98 20.11 -6.75
N LEU A 10 -9.64 21.39 -6.53
CA LEU A 10 -8.25 21.83 -6.52
C LEU A 10 -7.56 20.93 -5.48
N ILE A 11 -6.73 20.00 -5.92
CA ILE A 11 -5.90 19.22 -5.01
C ILE A 11 -4.87 20.19 -4.44
N LEU A 12 -5.20 20.79 -3.30
CA LEU A 12 -4.36 21.72 -2.53
C LEU A 12 -3.25 20.93 -1.81
N GLY A 13 -2.35 20.32 -2.59
CA GLY A 13 -1.20 19.59 -2.05
C GLY A 13 -1.56 18.44 -1.08
N PRO A 14 -0.55 17.85 -0.44
CA PRO A 14 -0.76 16.79 0.54
C PRO A 14 -1.47 17.30 1.78
N SER A 15 -2.45 16.53 2.27
CA SER A 15 -3.17 16.84 3.51
C SER A 15 -2.25 16.79 4.74
N PHE A 16 -2.70 17.35 5.87
CA PHE A 16 -2.00 17.21 7.15
C PHE A 16 -1.84 15.72 7.54
N PHE A 17 -2.87 14.91 7.30
CA PHE A 17 -2.85 13.49 7.61
C PHE A 17 -1.80 12.75 6.77
N GLU A 18 -1.75 13.01 5.46
CA GLU A 18 -0.73 12.42 4.59
C GLU A 18 0.68 12.87 4.96
N ASN A 19 0.86 14.15 5.29
CA ASN A 19 2.11 14.66 5.82
C ASN A 19 2.49 14.01 7.14
N TYR A 20 1.54 13.62 7.98
CA TYR A 20 1.87 12.94 9.21
C TYR A 20 2.40 11.53 8.95
N PHE A 21 1.81 10.77 8.00
CA PHE A 21 2.16 9.36 7.75
C PHE A 21 3.25 9.12 6.70
N TYR A 22 3.43 10.04 5.75
CA TYR A 22 4.35 9.87 4.62
C TYR A 22 5.23 11.09 4.40
N SER A 23 6.42 10.84 3.86
CA SER A 23 7.43 11.85 3.51
C SER A 23 7.04 12.67 2.27
N THR A 24 5.87 13.31 2.26
CA THR A 24 5.35 13.98 1.04
C THR A 24 6.21 15.16 0.56
N PHE A 25 7.09 15.69 1.43
CA PHE A 25 8.08 16.68 1.02
C PHE A 25 9.00 16.15 -0.12
N MET A 26 9.20 14.83 -0.22
CA MET A 26 9.99 14.19 -1.28
C MET A 26 9.38 14.37 -2.66
N ILE A 27 8.07 14.59 -2.73
CA ILE A 27 7.31 14.73 -3.98
C ILE A 27 6.81 16.15 -4.23
N MET A 28 7.23 17.13 -3.41
CA MET A 28 6.69 18.49 -3.45
C MET A 28 6.99 19.25 -4.75
N ASN A 29 8.07 18.88 -5.45
CA ASN A 29 8.44 19.43 -6.77
C ASN A 29 8.06 18.50 -7.94
N HIS A 30 7.25 17.46 -7.70
CA HIS A 30 6.87 16.52 -8.75
C HIS A 30 5.67 17.02 -9.55
N ILE A 31 5.68 16.71 -10.84
CA ILE A 31 4.62 16.98 -11.80
C ILE A 31 3.80 15.69 -11.93
N PHE A 32 2.50 15.81 -11.71
CA PHE A 32 1.54 14.74 -11.96
C PHE A 32 0.98 14.92 -13.37
N ASP A 33 1.11 13.90 -14.21
CA ASP A 33 0.66 13.97 -15.61
C ASP A 33 -0.88 14.09 -15.73
N ASP A 34 -1.61 13.62 -14.73
CA ASP A 34 -3.05 13.82 -14.59
C ASP A 34 -3.43 13.95 -13.10
N PHE A 35 -4.06 15.07 -12.74
CA PHE A 35 -4.52 15.32 -11.38
C PHE A 35 -5.85 14.63 -11.06
N LYS A 36 -6.55 14.07 -12.05
CA LYS A 36 -7.78 13.31 -11.83
C LYS A 36 -7.44 11.85 -11.52
N VAL A 37 -7.18 11.59 -10.25
CA VAL A 37 -6.82 10.27 -9.75
C VAL A 37 -8.02 9.60 -9.16
N SER A 38 -8.13 8.28 -9.30
CA SER A 38 -9.16 7.47 -8.65
C SER A 38 -8.61 6.34 -7.79
N GLU A 39 -9.38 5.88 -6.81
CA GLU A 39 -9.06 4.64 -6.11
C GLU A 39 -8.93 3.49 -7.13
N GLY A 40 -7.81 2.77 -7.06
CA GLY A 40 -7.43 1.74 -8.03
C GLY A 40 -6.58 2.27 -9.19
N ASP A 41 -6.43 3.58 -9.37
CA ASP A 41 -5.40 4.10 -10.29
C ASP A 41 -4.01 3.69 -9.79
N ILE A 42 -3.11 3.54 -10.74
CA ILE A 42 -1.73 3.14 -10.53
C ILE A 42 -0.86 4.33 -10.91
N ILE A 43 0.15 4.60 -10.10
CA ILE A 43 1.16 5.60 -10.40
C ILE A 43 2.52 4.95 -10.54
N VAL A 44 3.35 5.43 -11.45
CA VAL A 44 4.76 5.03 -11.55
C VAL A 44 5.62 6.17 -11.03
N VAL A 45 6.47 5.84 -10.07
CA VAL A 45 7.42 6.75 -9.46
C VAL A 45 8.83 6.24 -9.68
N LYS A 46 9.69 7.09 -10.23
CA LYS A 46 11.09 6.79 -10.50
C LYS A 46 12.01 7.28 -9.38
N PRO A 47 13.22 6.71 -9.23
CA PRO A 47 14.14 7.12 -8.17
C PRO A 47 14.74 8.53 -8.40
N TYR A 48 15.39 9.07 -7.37
CA TYR A 48 16.21 10.28 -7.37
C TYR A 48 15.46 11.55 -7.82
N PHE A 49 16.09 12.33 -8.70
CA PHE A 49 15.63 13.65 -9.13
C PHE A 49 14.55 13.58 -10.22
N GLU A 50 14.20 12.38 -10.72
CA GLU A 50 13.08 12.26 -11.65
C GLU A 50 11.77 12.61 -10.95
N ASN A 51 11.13 13.62 -11.49
CA ASN A 51 10.06 14.38 -10.85
C ASN A 51 8.75 14.27 -11.63
N ILE A 52 8.64 13.37 -12.60
CA ILE A 52 7.39 13.06 -13.30
C ILE A 52 6.76 11.83 -12.65
N ILE A 53 5.49 11.95 -12.28
CA ILE A 53 4.67 10.85 -11.79
C ILE A 53 3.61 10.55 -12.85
N GLN A 54 3.75 9.38 -13.47
CA GLN A 54 2.87 8.91 -14.54
C GLN A 54 1.69 8.15 -13.92
N LYS A 55 0.48 8.41 -14.41
CA LYS A 55 -0.75 7.80 -13.91
C LYS A 55 -1.35 6.87 -14.94
N TYR A 56 -1.80 5.71 -14.49
CA TYR A 56 -2.47 4.68 -15.29
C TYR A 56 -3.78 4.28 -14.61
N SER A 57 -4.89 4.28 -15.35
CA SER A 57 -6.19 3.79 -14.85
C SER A 57 -6.44 2.32 -15.19
N LYS A 58 -5.52 1.68 -15.93
CA LYS A 58 -5.59 0.27 -16.32
C LYS A 58 -4.23 -0.39 -16.23
N VAL A 59 -4.23 -1.66 -15.82
CA VAL A 59 -3.03 -2.49 -15.73
C VAL A 59 -2.38 -2.70 -17.10
N ASP A 60 -3.19 -2.88 -18.16
CA ASP A 60 -2.66 -3.11 -19.51
C ASP A 60 -1.86 -1.90 -20.04
N ASP A 61 -2.33 -0.68 -19.76
CA ASP A 61 -1.64 0.54 -20.19
C ASP A 61 -0.32 0.69 -19.42
N LEU A 62 -0.33 0.42 -18.11
CA LEU A 62 0.89 0.40 -17.30
C LEU A 62 1.92 -0.60 -17.84
N LEU A 63 1.53 -1.86 -18.02
CA LEU A 63 2.47 -2.92 -18.40
C LEU A 63 2.98 -2.76 -19.83
N LYS A 64 2.24 -2.05 -20.68
CA LYS A 64 2.69 -1.67 -22.02
C LYS A 64 3.79 -0.61 -21.98
N ASP A 65 3.65 0.39 -21.10
CA ASP A 65 4.59 1.50 -21.01
C ASP A 65 5.77 1.20 -20.06
N HIS A 66 5.58 0.27 -19.11
CA HIS A 66 6.55 -0.11 -18.08
C HIS A 66 6.57 -1.63 -17.78
N GLU A 67 7.03 -2.43 -18.75
CA GLU A 67 7.22 -3.87 -18.55
C GLU A 67 8.25 -4.23 -17.46
N GLU A 68 9.11 -3.28 -17.08
CA GLU A 68 10.14 -3.44 -16.07
C GLU A 68 9.63 -3.41 -14.62
N ILE A 69 8.36 -3.04 -14.40
CA ILE A 69 7.78 -2.92 -13.05
C ILE A 69 7.73 -4.29 -12.38
N ASP A 70 8.49 -4.42 -11.30
CA ASP A 70 8.59 -5.64 -10.48
C ASP A 70 8.27 -5.40 -9.00
N THR A 71 7.88 -4.16 -8.64
CA THR A 71 7.64 -3.75 -7.26
C THR A 71 6.38 -2.90 -7.16
N ILE A 72 5.45 -3.34 -6.31
CA ILE A 72 4.19 -2.63 -6.04
C ILE A 72 4.16 -2.12 -4.59
N VAL A 73 3.67 -0.91 -4.42
CA VAL A 73 3.42 -0.28 -3.11
C VAL A 73 1.92 -0.03 -2.93
N ILE A 74 1.37 -0.32 -1.76
CA ILE A 74 0.01 0.07 -1.36
C ILE A 74 0.05 0.77 0.00
N THR A 75 -0.55 1.96 0.05
CA THR A 75 -0.61 2.82 1.25
C THR A 75 -1.86 2.59 2.10
N GLY A 76 -1.84 3.11 3.34
CA GLY A 76 -2.91 3.03 4.32
C GLY A 76 -4.13 3.90 4.04
N VAL A 77 -5.15 3.84 4.92
CA VAL A 77 -6.39 4.62 4.82
C VAL A 77 -6.08 6.12 4.76
N GLY A 78 -6.79 6.86 3.91
CA GLY A 78 -6.62 8.32 3.77
C GLY A 78 -5.40 8.78 3.01
N SER A 79 -4.67 7.85 2.40
CA SER A 79 -3.59 8.18 1.48
C SER A 79 -4.21 8.47 0.11
N SER A 80 -4.10 9.72 -0.33
CA SER A 80 -4.36 10.08 -1.72
C SER A 80 -3.18 9.68 -2.59
N ILE A 81 -3.18 10.14 -3.84
CA ILE A 81 -2.02 10.04 -4.72
C ILE A 81 -0.73 10.54 -4.07
N PHE A 82 -0.77 11.54 -3.19
CA PHE A 82 0.45 12.05 -2.55
C PHE A 82 1.04 11.06 -1.55
N GLY A 83 0.22 10.48 -0.67
CA GLY A 83 0.68 9.44 0.24
C GLY A 83 1.27 8.25 -0.52
N THR A 84 0.55 7.77 -1.56
CA THR A 84 1.01 6.69 -2.43
C THR A 84 2.33 7.05 -3.13
N ALA A 85 2.42 8.25 -3.71
CA ALA A 85 3.62 8.71 -4.40
C ALA A 85 4.80 8.88 -3.45
N ALA A 86 4.57 9.37 -2.24
CA ALA A 86 5.62 9.58 -1.25
C ALA A 86 6.22 8.24 -0.79
N LEU A 87 5.38 7.25 -0.44
CA LEU A 87 5.88 5.93 -0.08
C LEU A 87 6.55 5.23 -1.27
N ALA A 88 5.93 5.29 -2.46
CA ALA A 88 6.53 4.76 -3.69
C ALA A 88 7.88 5.41 -4.00
N LYS A 89 8.03 6.72 -3.78
CA LYS A 89 9.30 7.44 -3.94
C LYS A 89 10.36 6.95 -2.96
N THR A 90 10.00 6.77 -1.69
CA THR A 90 10.90 6.18 -0.69
C THR A 90 11.39 4.81 -1.15
N VAL A 91 10.49 3.91 -1.55
CA VAL A 91 10.84 2.57 -2.03
C VAL A 91 11.67 2.62 -3.31
N ALA A 92 11.30 3.46 -4.27
CA ALA A 92 12.02 3.64 -5.53
C ALA A 92 13.46 4.09 -5.29
N ASN A 93 13.67 5.06 -4.39
CA ASN A 93 15.00 5.54 -4.03
C ASN A 93 15.88 4.45 -3.40
N VAL A 94 15.30 3.61 -2.55
CA VAL A 94 16.01 2.51 -1.88
C VAL A 94 16.39 1.42 -2.88
N LEU A 95 15.46 1.05 -3.76
CA LEU A 95 15.66 -0.01 -4.74
C LEU A 95 16.37 0.45 -6.02
N MET A 96 16.54 1.77 -6.18
CA MET A 96 17.14 2.42 -7.34
C MET A 96 16.47 2.02 -8.67
N LYS A 97 15.15 1.85 -8.65
CA LYS A 97 14.35 1.43 -9.81
C LYS A 97 12.93 2.01 -9.76
N PRO A 98 12.19 2.04 -10.89
CA PRO A 98 10.79 2.45 -10.90
C PRO A 98 9.93 1.57 -9.99
N VAL A 99 8.99 2.19 -9.28
CA VAL A 99 8.04 1.50 -8.41
C VAL A 99 6.63 1.95 -8.77
N ALA A 100 5.72 0.98 -8.88
CA ALA A 100 4.31 1.29 -9.07
C ALA A 100 3.60 1.38 -7.72
N GLY A 101 2.80 2.42 -7.52
CA GLY A 101 1.95 2.59 -6.34
C GLY A 101 0.48 2.48 -6.72
N ILE A 102 -0.30 1.67 -5.99
CA ILE A 102 -1.75 1.59 -6.16
C ILE A 102 -2.42 2.57 -5.20
N VAL A 103 -3.24 3.47 -5.75
CA VAL A 103 -3.92 4.50 -4.97
C VAL A 103 -5.12 3.87 -4.24
N SER A 104 -5.03 3.79 -2.91
CA SER A 104 -5.99 3.07 -2.05
C SER A 104 -7.11 3.94 -1.46
N GLY A 105 -7.18 5.22 -1.86
CA GLY A 105 -8.25 6.15 -1.49
C GLY A 105 -8.03 7.60 -1.94
N TYR A 106 -8.96 8.46 -1.58
CA TYR A 106 -8.88 9.91 -1.77
C TYR A 106 -8.77 10.54 -0.38
N GLY A 107 -7.76 11.37 -0.13
CA GLY A 107 -7.45 11.95 1.18
C GLY A 107 -8.49 12.95 1.74
N SER A 108 -9.78 12.84 1.39
CA SER A 108 -10.86 13.61 2.00
C SER A 108 -11.41 12.92 3.26
N LEU A 109 -11.80 13.68 4.27
CA LEU A 109 -12.25 13.16 5.57
C LEU A 109 -13.49 12.25 5.47
N ASP A 110 -14.43 12.57 4.59
CA ASP A 110 -15.65 11.78 4.41
C ASP A 110 -15.37 10.42 3.73
N LEU A 111 -14.47 10.40 2.73
CA LEU A 111 -14.06 9.16 2.05
C LEU A 111 -13.05 8.35 2.88
N ILE A 112 -12.28 9.02 3.75
CA ILE A 112 -11.49 8.35 4.80
C ILE A 112 -12.41 7.53 5.68
N GLN A 113 -13.56 8.07 6.09
CA GLN A 113 -14.51 7.35 6.93
C GLN A 113 -15.08 6.12 6.20
N GLU A 114 -15.47 6.24 4.93
CA GLU A 114 -15.92 5.10 4.12
C GLU A 114 -14.79 4.05 3.90
N ALA A 115 -13.56 4.49 3.68
CA ALA A 115 -12.40 3.61 3.54
C ALA A 115 -12.05 2.92 4.86
N VAL A 116 -12.23 3.59 6.00
CA VAL A 116 -12.17 3.02 7.36
C VAL A 116 -13.29 1.99 7.55
N GLU A 117 -14.49 2.20 7.02
CA GLU A 117 -15.58 1.21 7.09
C GLU A 117 -15.29 -0.04 6.23
N GLY A 118 -14.78 0.14 5.01
CA GLY A 118 -14.31 -0.97 4.16
C GLY A 118 -13.17 -1.75 4.83
N TYR A 119 -12.25 -1.02 5.46
CA TYR A 119 -11.20 -1.55 6.31
C TYR A 119 -11.76 -2.37 7.49
N TYR A 120 -12.72 -1.82 8.24
CA TYR A 120 -13.40 -2.54 9.32
C TYR A 120 -14.12 -3.78 8.81
N LYS A 121 -14.69 -3.78 7.60
CA LYS A 121 -15.28 -4.98 7.00
C LYS A 121 -14.24 -6.06 6.73
N ILE A 122 -13.05 -5.71 6.25
CA ILE A 122 -11.94 -6.66 6.06
C ILE A 122 -11.52 -7.20 7.43
N VAL A 123 -11.16 -6.33 8.36
CA VAL A 123 -10.69 -6.70 9.71
C VAL A 123 -11.74 -7.52 10.46
N GLN A 124 -13.00 -7.09 10.52
CA GLN A 124 -14.08 -7.79 11.21
C GLN A 124 -14.31 -9.17 10.59
N LYS A 125 -14.32 -9.29 9.25
CA LYS A 125 -14.45 -10.59 8.61
C LYS A 125 -13.24 -11.47 8.89
N THR A 126 -12.02 -10.95 8.81
CA THR A 126 -10.79 -11.69 9.11
C THR A 126 -10.76 -12.16 10.57
N ILE A 127 -11.08 -11.29 11.53
CA ILE A 127 -11.14 -11.64 12.97
C ILE A 127 -12.26 -12.66 13.21
N THR A 128 -13.44 -12.47 12.63
CA THR A 128 -14.57 -13.39 12.75
C THR A 128 -14.21 -14.76 12.16
N SER A 129 -13.55 -14.82 11.00
CA SER A 129 -13.08 -16.10 10.44
C SER A 129 -12.02 -16.75 11.28
N THR A 130 -11.07 -16.01 11.83
CA THR A 130 -10.02 -16.55 12.71
C THR A 130 -10.63 -17.15 13.98
N LEU A 131 -11.65 -16.51 14.55
CA LEU A 131 -12.35 -16.99 15.75
C LEU A 131 -13.28 -18.18 15.49
N PHE A 132 -13.94 -18.24 14.33
CA PHE A 132 -15.01 -19.23 14.08
C PHE A 132 -14.67 -20.37 13.12
N ASN A 133 -13.63 -20.27 12.25
CA ASN A 133 -13.18 -21.43 11.44
C ASN A 133 -11.88 -21.27 10.62
N LYS A 134 -10.91 -20.43 11.01
CA LYS A 134 -9.62 -20.22 10.33
C LYS A 134 -9.71 -20.13 8.78
N GLN A 135 -10.82 -19.62 8.25
CA GLN A 135 -11.01 -19.51 6.81
C GLN A 135 -10.35 -18.24 6.29
N GLU A 136 -9.53 -18.41 5.28
CA GLU A 136 -8.77 -17.40 4.56
C GLU A 136 -9.73 -16.57 3.66
N ILE A 137 -10.22 -15.43 4.17
CA ILE A 137 -11.28 -14.66 3.49
C ILE A 137 -10.71 -13.67 2.48
N TYR A 138 -11.09 -13.84 1.22
CA TYR A 138 -11.07 -12.81 0.19
C TYR A 138 -12.35 -11.96 0.25
N VAL A 139 -12.19 -10.64 0.30
CA VAL A 139 -13.25 -9.63 0.22
C VAL A 139 -13.22 -9.00 -1.18
N LYS A 140 -14.23 -9.34 -1.98
CA LYS A 140 -14.46 -8.76 -3.31
C LYS A 140 -14.94 -7.31 -3.23
N GLY A 141 -14.67 -6.50 -4.25
CA GLY A 141 -15.09 -5.10 -4.37
C GLY A 141 -14.14 -4.12 -3.70
N VAL A 142 -12.96 -4.60 -3.28
CA VAL A 142 -11.89 -3.79 -2.72
C VAL A 142 -10.92 -3.45 -3.86
N LYS A 143 -11.03 -2.22 -4.39
CA LYS A 143 -10.43 -1.86 -5.70
C LYS A 143 -8.92 -2.02 -5.75
N ASP A 144 -8.20 -1.55 -4.73
CA ASP A 144 -6.74 -1.69 -4.66
C ASP A 144 -6.29 -3.16 -4.67
N SER A 145 -7.04 -4.04 -3.98
CA SER A 145 -6.81 -5.48 -4.01
C SER A 145 -7.12 -6.10 -5.37
N GLU A 146 -8.20 -5.66 -6.03
CA GLU A 146 -8.59 -6.16 -7.35
C GLU A 146 -7.57 -5.77 -8.44
N VAL A 147 -7.04 -4.56 -8.38
CA VAL A 147 -5.95 -4.10 -9.26
C VAL A 147 -4.67 -4.87 -9.00
N LEU A 148 -4.33 -5.14 -7.73
CA LEU A 148 -3.17 -5.99 -7.40
C LEU A 148 -3.34 -7.42 -7.93
N ILE A 149 -4.55 -7.99 -7.82
CA ILE A 149 -4.85 -9.31 -8.39
C ILE A 149 -4.61 -9.30 -9.91
N GLU A 150 -5.12 -8.29 -10.63
CA GLU A 150 -4.94 -8.17 -12.08
C GLU A 150 -3.46 -8.01 -12.46
N LEU A 151 -2.68 -7.20 -11.72
CA LEU A 151 -1.24 -7.06 -11.91
C LEU A 151 -0.49 -8.38 -11.74
N LEU A 152 -0.80 -9.13 -10.68
CA LEU A 152 -0.16 -10.41 -10.40
C LEU A 152 -0.57 -11.49 -11.41
N GLU A 153 -1.83 -11.50 -11.84
CA GLU A 153 -2.30 -12.36 -12.92
C GLU A 153 -1.52 -12.16 -14.21
N LYS A 154 -1.22 -10.90 -14.56
CA LYS A 154 -0.60 -10.53 -15.84
C LYS A 154 0.93 -10.48 -15.83
N ASN A 155 1.56 -10.27 -14.68
CA ASN A 155 3.00 -9.97 -14.59
C ASN A 155 3.71 -10.65 -13.40
N SER A 156 3.20 -11.79 -12.92
CA SER A 156 3.77 -12.45 -11.74
C SER A 156 5.19 -12.99 -11.92
N ASP A 157 5.55 -13.42 -13.13
CA ASP A 157 6.90 -13.91 -13.47
C ASP A 157 7.98 -12.85 -13.33
N ARG A 158 7.60 -11.57 -13.41
CA ARG A 158 8.50 -10.43 -13.17
C ARG A 158 8.37 -9.86 -11.77
N MET A 159 7.25 -10.07 -11.10
CA MET A 159 6.98 -9.46 -9.80
C MET A 159 7.96 -9.99 -8.75
N LYS A 160 8.64 -9.08 -8.06
CA LYS A 160 9.63 -9.41 -7.02
C LYS A 160 9.21 -8.96 -5.64
N MET A 161 8.47 -7.86 -5.52
CA MET A 161 8.21 -7.27 -4.21
C MET A 161 6.85 -6.58 -4.10
N LEU A 162 6.15 -6.82 -2.98
CA LEU A 162 4.95 -6.12 -2.57
C LEU A 162 5.24 -5.41 -1.25
N VAL A 163 4.96 -4.11 -1.18
CA VAL A 163 5.18 -3.29 0.01
C VAL A 163 3.86 -2.68 0.47
N GLY A 164 3.44 -3.02 1.69
CA GLY A 164 2.20 -2.52 2.29
C GLY A 164 2.45 -1.69 3.53
N HIS A 165 1.75 -0.57 3.67
CA HIS A 165 1.73 0.19 4.91
C HIS A 165 0.30 0.30 5.45
N SER A 166 0.10 0.02 6.75
CA SER A 166 -1.21 0.14 7.42
C SER A 166 -2.29 -0.66 6.65
N LYS A 167 -3.44 -0.07 6.26
CA LYS A 167 -4.45 -0.75 5.40
C LYS A 167 -3.85 -1.39 4.15
N GLY A 168 -2.82 -0.82 3.53
CA GLY A 168 -2.21 -1.39 2.33
C GLY A 168 -1.68 -2.81 2.54
N ALA A 169 -1.24 -3.16 3.76
CA ALA A 169 -0.87 -4.53 4.11
C ALA A 169 -2.08 -5.49 4.04
N LEU A 170 -3.25 -5.06 4.51
CA LEU A 170 -4.48 -5.84 4.39
C LEU A 170 -4.95 -5.96 2.93
N SER A 171 -4.80 -4.90 2.12
CA SER A 171 -5.13 -4.96 0.69
C SER A 171 -4.24 -5.98 -0.03
N ILE A 172 -2.95 -6.05 0.32
CA ILE A 172 -2.05 -7.12 -0.15
C ILE A 172 -2.56 -8.48 0.31
N ALA A 173 -2.80 -8.69 1.61
CA ALA A 173 -3.28 -9.97 2.12
C ALA A 173 -4.59 -10.41 1.43
N ASN A 174 -5.54 -9.49 1.28
CA ASN A 174 -6.80 -9.71 0.60
C ASN A 174 -6.60 -10.14 -0.86
N ALA A 175 -5.72 -9.45 -1.60
CA ALA A 175 -5.39 -9.82 -2.98
C ALA A 175 -4.79 -11.22 -3.08
N LEU A 176 -3.85 -11.56 -2.19
CA LEU A 176 -3.19 -12.88 -2.21
C LEU A 176 -4.15 -14.01 -1.86
N PHE A 177 -5.05 -13.83 -0.89
CA PHE A 177 -6.14 -14.77 -0.63
C PHE A 177 -7.14 -14.82 -1.80
N GLY A 178 -7.35 -13.70 -2.50
CA GLY A 178 -8.17 -13.65 -3.71
C GLY A 178 -7.61 -14.53 -4.84
N LEU A 179 -6.29 -14.52 -5.05
CA LEU A 179 -5.62 -15.38 -6.02
C LEU A 179 -5.76 -16.86 -5.68
N GLU A 180 -5.58 -17.24 -4.40
CA GLU A 180 -5.76 -18.64 -3.97
C GLU A 180 -7.21 -19.10 -4.09
N ASN A 181 -8.16 -18.28 -3.65
CA ASN A 181 -9.59 -18.58 -3.77
C ASN A 181 -10.05 -18.72 -5.23
N LYS A 182 -9.47 -17.92 -6.14
CA LYS A 182 -9.74 -18.02 -7.59
C LYS A 182 -8.92 -19.12 -8.29
N LEU A 183 -8.05 -19.85 -7.55
CA LEU A 183 -7.15 -20.89 -8.07
C LEU A 183 -6.21 -20.40 -9.18
N ILE A 184 -5.79 -19.14 -9.09
CA ILE A 184 -4.93 -18.52 -10.08
C ILE A 184 -3.48 -18.88 -9.76
N LYS A 185 -2.80 -19.47 -10.75
CA LYS A 185 -1.40 -19.84 -10.63
C LYS A 185 -0.53 -18.65 -11.02
N ILE A 186 0.25 -18.18 -10.07
CA ILE A 186 1.26 -17.14 -10.26
C ILE A 186 2.62 -17.62 -9.76
N ASP A 187 3.70 -16.96 -10.19
CA ASP A 187 4.98 -17.10 -9.48
C ASP A 187 4.83 -16.57 -8.05
N ARG A 188 5.25 -17.38 -7.07
CA ARG A 188 5.14 -17.08 -5.64
C ARG A 188 6.49 -16.70 -5.03
N ASN A 189 7.54 -16.58 -5.84
CA ASN A 189 8.84 -16.05 -5.42
C ASN A 189 8.81 -14.52 -5.30
N ILE A 190 7.78 -14.02 -4.62
CA ILE A 190 7.52 -12.60 -4.39
C ILE A 190 7.81 -12.33 -2.93
N GLU A 191 8.61 -11.30 -2.67
CA GLU A 191 8.86 -10.80 -1.34
C GLU A 191 7.72 -9.89 -0.88
N ILE A 192 7.16 -10.16 0.29
CA ILE A 192 6.07 -9.35 0.87
C ILE A 192 6.62 -8.63 2.08
N VAL A 193 6.62 -7.30 2.03
CA VAL A 193 7.07 -6.43 3.11
C VAL A 193 5.92 -5.60 3.64
N THR A 194 5.62 -5.67 4.94
CA THR A 194 4.56 -4.87 5.55
C THR A 194 5.07 -4.03 6.71
N PHE A 195 4.51 -2.82 6.83
CA PHE A 195 4.85 -1.86 7.86
C PHE A 195 3.60 -1.43 8.63
N SER A 196 3.71 -1.39 9.97
CA SER A 196 2.69 -0.82 10.87
C SER A 196 1.32 -1.53 10.86
N CYS A 197 1.23 -2.71 10.23
CA CYS A 197 0.06 -3.58 10.23
C CYS A 197 0.47 -4.99 9.80
N PRO A 198 0.96 -5.83 10.73
CA PRO A 198 1.25 -7.23 10.43
C PRO A 198 -0.05 -7.99 10.15
N VAL A 199 -0.07 -8.69 9.02
CA VAL A 199 -1.25 -9.39 8.51
C VAL A 199 -0.98 -10.87 8.34
N HIS A 200 -1.99 -11.68 8.56
CA HIS A 200 -1.95 -13.09 8.20
C HIS A 200 -1.92 -13.19 6.67
N LEU A 201 -0.96 -13.94 6.14
CA LEU A 201 -0.74 -14.13 4.71
C LEU A 201 -0.91 -15.61 4.34
N PRO A 202 -1.28 -15.93 3.09
CA PRO A 202 -1.40 -17.32 2.67
C PRO A 202 -0.07 -18.06 2.82
N LYS A 203 -0.13 -19.30 3.34
CA LYS A 203 1.07 -20.12 3.64
C LYS A 203 1.93 -20.45 2.43
N SER A 204 1.41 -20.24 1.22
CA SER A 204 2.12 -20.47 -0.02
C SER A 204 3.23 -19.45 -0.30
N TYR A 205 3.18 -18.27 0.31
CA TYR A 205 4.22 -17.26 0.25
C TYR A 205 5.22 -17.49 1.39
N LYS A 206 6.51 -17.49 1.06
CA LYS A 206 7.60 -17.81 2.01
C LYS A 206 8.49 -16.62 2.36
N ASN A 207 8.60 -15.65 1.45
CA ASN A 207 9.48 -14.50 1.60
C ASN A 207 8.70 -13.34 2.23
N ILE A 208 8.46 -13.41 3.53
CA ILE A 208 7.61 -12.44 4.25
C ILE A 208 8.44 -11.70 5.29
N ARG A 209 8.41 -10.36 5.25
CA ARG A 209 8.98 -9.47 6.28
C ARG A 209 7.89 -8.52 6.77
N GLN A 210 7.47 -8.67 8.01
CA GLN A 210 6.45 -7.79 8.60
C GLN A 210 7.04 -7.05 9.79
N TYR A 211 6.75 -5.75 9.88
CA TYR A 211 7.31 -4.87 10.90
C TYR A 211 6.19 -4.11 11.63
N LEU A 212 6.27 -4.08 12.95
CA LEU A 212 5.36 -3.32 13.81
C LEU A 212 6.16 -2.39 14.72
N GLY A 213 5.82 -1.10 14.73
CA GLY A 213 6.45 -0.14 15.62
C GLY A 213 6.10 -0.43 17.08
N PHE A 214 7.07 -0.34 17.99
CA PHE A 214 6.79 -0.48 19.42
C PHE A 214 5.84 0.59 19.95
N PHE A 215 5.95 1.81 19.41
CA PHE A 215 5.04 2.92 19.71
C PHE A 215 3.78 2.93 18.83
N ASP A 216 3.52 1.85 18.09
CA ASP A 216 2.29 1.65 17.31
C ASP A 216 1.23 0.89 18.12
N TRP A 217 1.13 1.17 19.42
CA TRP A 217 0.30 0.45 20.39
C TRP A 217 -1.21 0.69 20.22
N PHE A 218 -1.62 1.74 19.49
CA PHE A 218 -3.04 2.10 19.32
C PHE A 218 -3.64 1.62 18.00
N LEU A 219 -2.90 1.69 16.89
CA LEU A 219 -3.39 1.29 15.56
C LEU A 219 -2.90 -0.10 15.17
N GLY A 220 -1.63 -0.42 15.41
CA GLY A 220 -1.04 -1.70 15.02
C GLY A 220 -1.71 -2.96 15.60
N PRO A 221 -1.84 -3.13 16.93
CA PRO A 221 -2.44 -4.31 17.56
C PRO A 221 -3.92 -4.54 17.25
N VAL A 222 -4.70 -3.47 17.08
CA VAL A 222 -6.14 -3.55 16.72
C VAL A 222 -6.32 -4.06 15.29
N ASN A 223 -5.31 -3.81 14.46
CA ASN A 223 -5.31 -4.05 13.03
C ASN A 223 -4.50 -5.30 12.64
N LYS A 224 -3.89 -5.96 13.63
CA LYS A 224 -3.05 -7.12 13.43
C LYS A 224 -3.90 -8.36 13.23
N THR A 225 -3.66 -9.08 12.14
CA THR A 225 -4.24 -10.41 11.92
C THR A 225 -3.19 -11.52 11.99
N ALA A 226 -1.90 -11.17 11.97
CA ALA A 226 -0.77 -12.08 12.09
C ALA A 226 -0.52 -12.56 13.54
N ASP A 227 0.01 -13.76 13.69
CA ASP A 227 0.50 -14.26 14.98
C ASP A 227 1.80 -13.53 15.40
N ASN A 228 2.14 -13.50 16.70
CA ASN A 228 3.31 -12.76 17.22
C ASN A 228 4.65 -13.21 16.63
N GLU A 229 4.73 -14.43 16.13
CA GLU A 229 5.94 -15.02 15.54
C GLU A 229 6.12 -14.60 14.06
N GLU A 230 5.09 -13.99 13.45
CA GLU A 230 5.05 -13.68 12.01
C GLU A 230 5.54 -12.25 11.68
N TYR A 231 6.02 -11.49 12.68
CA TYR A 231 6.52 -10.12 12.48
C TYR A 231 7.56 -9.70 13.52
N LYS A 232 8.29 -8.63 13.21
CA LYS A 232 9.35 -8.06 14.04
C LYS A 232 8.91 -6.74 14.65
N ILE A 233 9.21 -6.56 15.94
CA ILE A 233 8.99 -5.28 16.63
C ILE A 233 10.15 -4.34 16.33
N VAL A 234 9.84 -3.12 15.92
CA VAL A 234 10.81 -2.04 15.74
C VAL A 234 10.73 -1.09 16.94
N TYR A 235 11.67 -1.26 17.87
CA TYR A 235 11.62 -0.66 19.21
C TYR A 235 11.57 0.87 19.27
N ILE A 236 12.10 1.54 18.26
CA ILE A 236 12.17 3.01 18.19
C ILE A 236 11.29 3.58 17.07
N ALA A 237 10.23 2.87 16.70
CA ALA A 237 9.30 3.27 15.66
C ALA A 237 7.84 3.27 16.14
N GLY A 238 7.05 4.17 15.58
CA GLY A 238 5.59 4.22 15.62
C GLY A 238 4.98 3.90 14.26
N HIS A 239 3.76 4.38 14.02
CA HIS A 239 2.98 4.02 12.83
C HIS A 239 3.43 4.77 11.56
N THR A 240 3.94 5.99 11.68
CA THR A 240 4.28 6.84 10.53
C THR A 240 5.53 6.36 9.79
N THR A 241 5.56 6.54 8.47
CA THR A 241 6.75 6.36 7.61
C THR A 241 7.40 7.69 7.21
N ASN A 242 6.89 8.82 7.70
CA ASN A 242 7.47 10.13 7.40
C ASN A 242 8.79 10.32 8.15
N MET A 243 9.90 10.40 7.40
CA MET A 243 11.24 10.53 7.97
C MET A 243 11.48 11.82 8.76
N MET A 244 10.64 12.84 8.58
CA MET A 244 10.70 14.10 9.33
C MET A 244 10.05 13.99 10.71
N ILE A 245 9.30 12.92 10.98
CA ILE A 245 8.65 12.69 12.28
C ILE A 245 9.57 11.82 13.15
N PRO A 246 9.85 12.23 14.40
CA PRO A 246 10.59 11.41 15.35
C PRO A 246 9.92 10.05 15.54
N TYR A 247 10.72 8.99 15.68
CA TYR A 247 10.24 7.60 15.81
C TYR A 247 9.38 7.13 14.63
N HIS A 248 9.64 7.59 13.41
CA HIS A 248 9.04 6.97 12.23
C HIS A 248 9.55 5.54 12.02
N MET A 249 8.75 4.73 11.33
CA MET A 249 9.14 3.44 10.77
C MET A 249 10.21 3.67 9.70
N PRO A 250 11.46 3.18 9.89
CA PRO A 250 12.57 3.47 8.99
C PRO A 250 12.54 2.54 7.77
N VAL A 251 11.61 2.80 6.85
CA VAL A 251 11.34 1.96 5.67
C VAL A 251 12.61 1.68 4.87
N GLU A 252 13.44 2.68 4.65
CA GLU A 252 14.68 2.61 3.89
C GLU A 252 15.66 1.61 4.48
N TYR A 253 15.83 1.67 5.81
CA TYR A 253 16.68 0.73 6.53
C TYR A 253 16.11 -0.68 6.45
N LEU A 254 14.82 -0.84 6.76
CA LEU A 254 14.18 -2.15 6.87
C LEU A 254 14.10 -2.91 5.54
N LEU A 255 13.93 -2.20 4.42
CA LEU A 255 13.94 -2.81 3.09
C LEU A 255 15.31 -3.39 2.73
N THR A 256 16.40 -2.70 3.10
CA THR A 256 17.76 -3.16 2.82
C THR A 256 18.29 -4.22 3.80
N THR A 257 17.73 -4.29 5.01
CA THR A 257 18.15 -5.28 6.00
C THR A 257 17.40 -6.59 5.87
N HIS A 258 18.08 -7.66 5.43
CA HIS A 258 17.49 -9.00 5.39
C HIS A 258 17.41 -9.69 6.76
N ASN A 259 18.15 -9.19 7.78
CA ASN A 259 18.34 -9.86 9.07
C ASN A 259 18.18 -8.91 10.27
N LEU A 260 16.94 -8.65 10.67
CA LEU A 260 16.62 -8.20 12.05
C LEU A 260 16.06 -9.34 12.89
#